data_AF-A0A9D6KVV8-F1
#
_entry.id   AF-A0A9D6KVV8-F1
#
_cell.length_a   1.000
_cell.length_b   1.000
_cell.length_c   1.000
_cell.angle_alpha   90.00
_cell.angle_beta   90.00
_cell.angle_gamma   90.00
#
_symmetry.space_group_name_H-M   'P 1'
#
loop_
_entity.id
_entity.type
_entity.pdbx_description
1 polymer ?
#
loop_
_entity_poly.entity_id
_entity_poly.type
_entity_poly.pdbx_seq_one_letter_code
_entity_poly.pdbx_strand_id
1 'polypeptide(L)'
;MNYKPDESALMAYLYGELNDKEKAKLENYFQQHPEELTRLRTLGEVRDIMAHAQDKEVIAPPVFVDDVGTRSLWQSSYFKVSLGIAAS
;
A
#
# COMPACT_ATOMS: atom_id res chain seq x y z
N MET A 1 -16.67 9.22 32.75
CA MET A 1 -17.13 8.94 31.38
C MET A 1 -16.29 7.78 30.87
N ASN A 2 -16.91 6.73 30.30
CA ASN A 2 -16.18 5.61 29.72
C ASN A 2 -15.73 6.01 28.32
N TYR A 3 -14.55 6.62 28.21
CA TYR A 3 -14.00 7.04 26.92
C TYR A 3 -13.47 5.82 26.17
N LYS A 4 -13.91 5.63 24.93
CA LYS A 4 -13.38 4.65 24.00
C LYS A 4 -12.97 5.40 22.72
N PRO A 5 -11.69 5.38 22.32
CA PRO A 5 -11.26 5.97 21.05
C PRO A 5 -11.88 5.15 19.90
N ASP A 6 -12.19 5.85 18.81
CA ASP A 6 -12.57 5.22 17.56
C ASP A 6 -11.32 4.79 16.78
N GLU A 7 -11.52 4.03 15.71
CA GLU A 7 -10.43 3.53 14.89
C GLU A 7 -9.64 4.67 14.22
N SER A 8 -10.30 5.76 13.85
CA SER A 8 -9.65 6.92 13.25
C SER A 8 -8.63 7.56 14.19
N ALA A 9 -9.00 7.76 15.46
CA ALA A 9 -8.07 8.30 16.47
C ALA A 9 -6.92 7.35 16.76
N LEU A 10 -7.17 6.03 16.75
CA LEU A 10 -6.10 5.02 16.93
C LEU A 10 -5.12 5.04 15.75
N MET A 11 -5.60 5.17 14.51
CA MET A 11 -4.73 5.28 13.34
C MET A 11 -3.95 6.59 13.35
N ALA A 12 -4.59 7.72 13.65
CA ALA A 12 -3.91 9.00 13.80
C ALA A 12 -2.83 8.96 14.88
N TYR A 13 -3.06 8.24 15.99
CA TYR A 13 -2.02 8.00 17.00
C TYR A 13 -0.84 7.20 16.43
N LEU A 14 -1.12 6.12 15.68
CA LEU A 14 -0.11 5.26 15.07
C LEU A 14 0.80 6.02 14.08
N TYR A 15 0.23 6.94 13.31
CA TYR A 15 0.94 7.78 12.34
C TYR A 15 1.48 9.10 12.92
N GLY A 16 1.23 9.38 14.21
CA GLY A 16 1.72 10.59 14.86
C GLY A 16 1.02 11.88 14.42
N GLU A 17 -0.24 11.77 13.98
CA GLU A 17 -1.05 12.86 13.41
C GLU A 17 -1.89 13.59 14.47
N LEU A 18 -1.95 13.07 15.70
CA LEU A 18 -2.70 13.67 16.80
C LEU A 18 -2.00 14.90 17.37
N ASN A 19 -2.80 15.90 17.77
CA ASN A 19 -2.28 17.00 18.57
C ASN A 19 -2.01 16.59 20.03
N ASP A 20 -1.31 17.44 20.79
CA ASP A 20 -0.91 17.14 22.16
C ASP A 20 -2.06 16.77 23.10
N LYS A 21 -3.23 17.41 22.94
CA LYS A 21 -4.40 17.16 23.78
C LYS A 21 -5.04 15.80 23.47
N GLU A 22 -5.17 15.48 22.19
CA GLU A 22 -5.70 14.19 21.73
C GLU A 22 -4.78 13.04 22.10
N LYS A 23 -3.47 13.23 21.90
CA LYS A 23 -2.45 12.26 22.28
C LYS A 23 -2.50 11.97 23.78
N ALA A 24 -2.48 13.00 24.63
CA ALA A 24 -2.56 12.82 26.08
C ALA A 24 -3.86 12.11 26.52
N LYS A 25 -4.98 12.37 25.83
CA LYS A 25 -6.25 11.70 26.08
C LYS A 25 -6.17 10.20 25.75
N LEU A 26 -5.56 9.82 24.63
CA LEU A 26 -5.34 8.42 24.24
C LEU A 26 -4.32 7.73 25.14
N GLU A 27 -3.24 8.40 25.54
CA GLU A 27 -2.26 7.84 26.47
C GLU A 27 -2.89 7.48 27.82
N ASN A 28 -3.77 8.34 28.34
CA ASN A 28 -4.56 8.03 29.54
C ASN A 28 -5.51 6.83 29.34
N TYR A 29 -6.07 6.66 28.14
CA TYR A 29 -6.87 5.49 27.80
C TYR A 29 -6.03 4.20 27.80
N PHE A 30 -4.84 4.24 27.21
CA PHE A 30 -3.94 3.07 27.16
C PHE A 30 -3.42 2.64 28.53
N GLN A 31 -3.28 3.56 29.50
CA GLN A 31 -2.96 3.19 30.88
C GLN A 31 -4.01 2.26 31.52
N GLN A 32 -5.26 2.39 31.09
CA GLN A 32 -6.38 1.58 31.58
C GLN A 32 -6.61 0.34 30.70
N HIS A 33 -6.13 0.35 29.47
CA HIS A 33 -6.31 -0.67 28.43
C HIS A 33 -4.98 -1.05 27.76
N PRO A 34 -4.02 -1.66 28.48
CA PRO A 34 -2.71 -2.01 27.94
C PRO A 34 -2.77 -3.00 26.77
N GLU A 35 -3.84 -3.82 26.70
CA GLU A 35 -4.10 -4.74 25.59
C GLU A 35 -4.32 -4.01 24.26
N GLU A 36 -5.00 -2.86 24.26
CA GLU A 36 -5.24 -2.08 23.05
C GLU A 36 -3.96 -1.40 22.57
N LEU A 37 -3.11 -0.92 23.49
CA LEU A 37 -1.79 -0.41 23.14
C LEU A 37 -0.91 -1.50 22.50
N THR A 38 -0.99 -2.72 23.02
CA THR A 38 -0.26 -3.87 22.47
C THR A 38 -0.71 -4.18 21.04
N ARG A 39 -2.01 -4.20 20.78
CA ARG A 39 -2.55 -4.38 19.41
C ARG A 39 -2.09 -3.28 18.47
N LEU A 40 -2.11 -2.02 18.91
CA LEU A 40 -1.68 -0.89 18.10
C LEU A 40 -0.18 -0.98 17.76
N ARG A 41 0.64 -1.46 18.71
CA ARG A 41 2.07 -1.72 18.48
C ARG A 41 2.28 -2.81 17.42
N THR A 42 1.52 -3.90 17.46
CA THR A 42 1.59 -4.95 16.43
C THR A 42 1.25 -4.39 15.03
N LEU A 43 0.29 -3.49 14.92
CA LEU A 43 0.01 -2.79 13.65
C LEU A 43 1.19 -1.91 13.21
N GLY A 44 1.87 -1.25 14.15
CA GLY A 44 3.10 -0.52 13.89
C GLY A 44 4.22 -1.42 13.35
N GLU A 45 4.41 -2.60 13.93
CA GLU A 45 5.38 -3.59 13.44
C GLU A 45 5.07 -4.04 12.01
N VAL A 46 3.80 -4.30 11.69
CA VAL A 46 3.38 -4.63 10.31
C VAL A 46 3.68 -3.49 9.34
N ARG A 47 3.34 -2.25 9.71
CA ARG A 47 3.64 -1.06 8.91
C ARG A 47 5.14 -0.95 8.66
N ASP A 48 5.95 -1.14 9.69
CA ASP A 48 7.41 -1.03 9.58
C ASP A 48 7.97 -2.13 8.66
N ILE A 49 7.47 -3.38 8.74
CA ILE A 49 7.85 -4.45 7.80
C ILE A 49 7.49 -4.07 6.36
N MET A 50 6.27 -3.57 6.13
CA MET A 50 5.81 -3.15 4.80
C MET A 50 6.59 -1.97 4.25
N ALA A 51 7.02 -1.03 5.11
CA ALA A 51 7.85 0.10 4.70
C ALA A 51 9.25 -0.31 4.19
N HIS A 52 9.73 -1.51 4.55
CA HIS A 52 10.99 -2.06 4.04
C HIS A 52 10.82 -2.90 2.77
N ALA A 53 9.59 -3.18 2.34
CA ALA A 53 9.36 -3.89 1.09
C ALA A 53 9.79 -3.00 -0.09
N GLN A 54 10.67 -3.51 -0.95
CA GLN A 54 11.13 -2.76 -2.12
C GLN A 54 10.04 -2.70 -3.18
N ASP A 55 9.87 -1.53 -3.77
CA ASP A 55 9.04 -1.37 -4.95
C ASP A 55 9.63 -2.16 -6.12
N LYS A 56 8.78 -2.89 -6.82
CA LYS A 56 9.14 -3.55 -8.07
C LYS A 56 8.89 -2.58 -9.21
N GLU A 57 9.94 -2.19 -9.92
CA GLU A 57 9.79 -1.41 -11.15
C GLU A 57 8.95 -2.19 -12.17
N VAL A 58 7.90 -1.55 -12.67
CA VAL A 58 7.07 -2.07 -13.75
C VAL A 58 7.40 -1.28 -15.01
N ILE A 59 8.00 -1.93 -15.99
CA ILE A 59 8.16 -1.35 -17.33
C ILE A 59 6.77 -1.35 -17.96
N ALA A 60 6.17 -0.16 -18.10
CA ALA A 60 4.88 -0.03 -18.77
C ALA A 60 5.02 -0.51 -20.23
N PRO A 61 4.11 -1.36 -20.72
CA PRO A 61 4.11 -1.71 -22.13
C PRO A 61 3.85 -0.45 -22.98
N PRO A 62 4.50 -0.32 -24.15
CA PRO A 62 4.29 0.82 -25.02
C PRO A 62 2.81 0.93 -25.40
N VAL A 63 2.20 2.06 -25.09
CA VAL A 63 0.84 2.38 -25.52
C VAL A 63 0.93 2.93 -26.95
N PHE A 64 0.55 2.11 -27.92
CA PHE A 64 0.35 2.57 -29.29
C PHE A 64 -0.97 3.33 -29.33
N VAL A 65 -0.89 4.66 -29.38
CA VAL A 65 -2.04 5.50 -29.73
C VAL A 65 -2.17 5.42 -31.24
N ASP A 66 -3.17 4.69 -31.71
CA ASP A 66 -3.49 4.56 -33.12
C ASP A 66 -3.94 5.94 -33.61
N ASP A 67 -3.05 6.66 -34.31
CA ASP A 67 -3.45 7.88 -35.01
C ASP A 67 -4.41 7.45 -36.13
N VAL A 68 -5.57 8.11 -36.20
CA VAL A 68 -6.67 7.72 -37.10
C VAL A 68 -6.27 8.05 -38.53
N GLY A 69 -5.49 7.17 -39.16
CA GLY A 69 -4.86 7.47 -40.44
C GLY A 69 -4.23 6.26 -41.11
N THR A 70 -5.05 5.49 -41.81
CA THR A 70 -4.73 4.47 -42.84
C THR A 70 -4.46 3.04 -42.35
N ARG A 71 -5.57 2.27 -42.30
CA ARG A 71 -5.56 0.80 -42.22
C ARG A 71 -5.01 0.21 -43.52
N SER A 72 -3.97 -0.61 -43.44
CA SER A 72 -3.65 -1.62 -44.46
C SER A 72 -4.22 -2.97 -44.01
N LEU A 73 -5.21 -3.48 -44.76
CA LEU A 73 -5.99 -4.68 -44.43
C LEU A 73 -5.22 -6.02 -44.55
N TRP A 74 -3.89 -6.00 -44.64
CA TRP A 74 -3.06 -7.18 -44.94
C TRP A 74 -1.95 -7.48 -43.93
N GLN A 75 -1.88 -6.79 -42.79
CA GLN A 75 -0.89 -7.06 -41.74
C GLN A 75 -1.51 -7.72 -40.50
N SER A 76 -2.13 -8.89 -40.68
CA SER A 76 -2.34 -9.82 -39.57
C SER A 76 -1.12 -10.73 -39.44
N SER A 77 -0.31 -10.54 -38.39
CA SER A 77 0.73 -11.49 -38.00
C SER A 77 0.66 -11.76 -36.49
N TYR A 78 -0.52 -12.22 -36.06
CA TYR A 78 -0.71 -13.03 -34.85
C TYR A 78 -0.01 -14.40 -34.97
N PHE A 79 1.21 -14.44 -35.49
CA PHE A 79 1.98 -15.67 -35.60
C PHE A 79 3.46 -15.35 -35.49
N LYS A 80 3.98 -15.39 -34.26
CA LYS A 80 5.23 -16.07 -33.87
C LYS A 80 5.58 -15.73 -32.41
N VAL A 81 4.75 -16.23 -31.51
CA VAL A 81 5.22 -16.63 -30.18
C VAL A 81 5.85 -18.00 -30.37
N SER A 82 7.18 -18.07 -30.53
CA SER A 82 7.94 -19.29 -30.22
C SER A 82 9.44 -19.04 -30.10
N LEU A 83 9.95 -19.47 -28.94
CA LEU A 83 11.25 -20.10 -28.73
C LEU A 83 12.48 -19.20 -28.56
N GLY A 84 12.74 -18.87 -27.29
CA GLY A 84 14.04 -18.48 -26.76
C GLY A 84 14.29 -19.14 -25.40
N ILE A 85 14.21 -20.47 -25.32
CA ILE A 85 14.90 -21.20 -24.25
C ILE A 85 16.26 -21.61 -24.81
N ALA A 86 17.29 -20.88 -24.40
CA ALA A 86 18.70 -21.26 -24.41
C ALA A 86 19.35 -20.44 -23.28
N ALA A 87 20.11 -20.96 -22.31
CA ALA A 87 20.85 -22.21 -22.25
C ALA A 87 21.00 -22.71 -20.79
N SER A 88 20.84 -24.01 -20.59
CA SER A 88 21.52 -24.83 -19.57
C SER A 88 21.78 -26.21 -20.17
#